data_AF-A0A2P2JVL8-F1
#
_entry.id   AF-A0A2P2JVL8-F1
#
_cell.length_a   1.000
_cell.length_b   1.000
_cell.length_c   1.000
_cell.angle_alpha   90.00
_cell.angle_beta   90.00
_cell.angle_gamma   90.00
#
_symmetry.space_group_name_H-M   'P 1'
#
loop_
_entity.id
_entity.type
_entity.pdbx_description
1 polymer ?
#
loop_
_entity_poly.entity_id
_entity_poly.type
_entity_poly.pdbx_seq_one_letter_code
_entity_poly.pdbx_strand_id
1 'polypeptide(L)' 'MFRTKLNFDGTVNKLKAKLVVQGYNQQFGVDFSEILALVTRLDIIKLFIALAAQKNKIVYQLDVKSDF' A
#
# COMPACT_ATOMS: atom_id res chain seq x y z
N MET A 1 6.90 -20.98 14.04
CA MET A 1 8.28 -21.43 14.32
C MET A 1 9.24 -20.25 14.24
N PHE A 2 10.09 -20.05 15.24
CA PHE A 2 11.12 -19.01 15.25
C PHE A 2 12.35 -19.49 14.49
N ARG A 3 12.98 -18.62 13.68
CA ARG A 3 14.26 -18.95 13.03
C ARG A 3 15.38 -18.34 13.85
N THR A 4 16.20 -19.20 14.44
CA THR A 4 17.34 -18.81 15.27
C THR A 4 18.48 -18.35 14.37
N LYS A 5 18.98 -17.12 14.55
CA LYS A 5 20.27 -16.70 14.00
C LYS A 5 21.35 -17.06 15.01
N LEU A 6 22.34 -17.81 14.54
CA LEU A 6 23.52 -18.17 15.32
C LEU A 6 24.68 -17.23 14.99
N ASN A 7 25.57 -17.04 15.94
CA ASN A 7 26.90 -16.44 15.80
C ASN A 7 27.85 -17.43 15.12
N PHE A 8 29.06 -16.97 14.76
CA PHE A 8 30.08 -17.82 14.12
C PHE A 8 30.55 -18.98 15.02
N ASP A 9 30.47 -18.79 16.34
CA ASP A 9 30.75 -19.81 17.36
C ASP A 9 29.56 -20.74 17.65
N GLY A 10 28.46 -20.61 16.89
CA GLY A 10 27.25 -21.43 17.07
C GLY A 10 26.34 -20.98 18.22
N THR A 11 26.68 -19.93 18.97
CA THR A 11 25.82 -19.41 20.03
C THR A 11 24.63 -18.64 19.44
N VAL A 12 23.50 -18.59 20.16
CA VAL A 12 22.31 -17.88 19.67
C VAL A 12 22.54 -16.38 19.70
N ASN A 13 22.64 -15.76 18.52
CA ASN A 13 22.72 -14.31 18.38
C ASN A 13 21.34 -13.67 18.58
N LYS A 14 20.34 -14.12 17.81
CA LYS A 14 19.00 -13.52 17.83
C LYS A 14 17.94 -14.49 17.34
N LEU A 15 16.86 -14.63 18.11
CA LEU A 15 15.66 -15.32 17.66
C LEU A 15 14.84 -14.36 16.79
N LYS A 16 14.74 -14.64 15.49
CA LYS A 16 13.86 -13.89 14.60
C LYS A 16 12.52 -14.63 14.50
N ALA A 17 11.50 -14.08 15.14
CA ALA A 17 10.13 -14.34 14.77
C ALA A 17 9.75 -13.40 13.63
N LYS A 18 9.24 -13.93 12.53
CA LYS A 18 8.38 -13.13 11.66
C LYS A 18 6.96 -13.53 12.03
N LEU A 19 6.19 -12.59 12.58
CA LEU A 19 4.74 -12.69 12.63
C LEU A 19 4.26 -12.44 11.20
N VAL A 20 4.28 -13.47 10.37
CA VAL A 20 3.68 -13.39 9.04
C VAL A 20 2.20 -13.57 9.29
N VAL A 21 1.43 -12.48 9.24
CA VAL A 21 -0.01 -12.59 9.04
C VAL A 21 -0.16 -13.34 7.72
N GLN A 22 -0.65 -14.57 7.79
CA GLN A 22 -0.97 -15.35 6.61
C GLN A 22 -1.94 -14.49 5.80
N GLY A 23 -1.50 -13.99 4.64
CA GLY A 23 -2.25 -13.06 3.79
C GLY A 23 -3.43 -13.73 3.08
N TYR A 24 -4.27 -14.45 3.82
CA TYR A 24 -5.49 -15.09 3.34
C TYR A 24 -6.75 -14.38 3.85
N ASN A 25 -6.63 -13.15 4.34
CA ASN A 25 -7.79 -12.32 4.70
C ASN A 25 -8.28 -11.41 3.57
N GLN A 26 -7.73 -11.55 2.35
CA GLN A 26 -8.34 -10.92 1.17
C GLN A 26 -9.64 -11.61 0.85
N GLN A 27 -10.75 -11.02 1.32
CA GLN A 27 -12.08 -11.48 0.98
C GLN A 27 -12.35 -11.16 -0.49
N PHE A 28 -12.62 -12.20 -1.29
CA PHE A 28 -13.03 -12.04 -2.68
C PHE A 28 -14.25 -11.10 -2.76
N GLY A 29 -14.10 -10.00 -3.48
CA GLY A 29 -15.13 -8.97 -3.62
C GLY A 29 -14.99 -7.73 -2.73
N VAL A 30 -14.36 -7.81 -1.55
CA VAL A 30 -14.14 -6.63 -0.69
C VAL A 30 -12.76 -6.03 -0.97
N ASP A 31 -11.68 -6.71 -0.60
CA ASP A 31 -10.31 -6.21 -0.82
C ASP A 31 -9.99 -6.08 -2.32
N PHE A 32 -10.57 -6.96 -3.15
CA PHE A 32 -10.43 -6.85 -4.60
C PHE A 32 -11.17 -5.64 -5.17
N SER A 33 -12.37 -5.33 -4.67
CA SER A 33 -13.08 -4.13 -5.14
C SER A 33 -12.40 -2.87 -4.65
N GLU A 34 -11.79 -2.87 -3.46
CA GLU A 34 -10.97 -1.76 -2.98
C GLU A 34 -9.71 -1.55 -3.82
N ILE A 35 -8.99 -2.62 -4.18
CA ILE A 35 -7.81 -2.52 -5.06
C ILE A 35 -8.22 -2.07 -6.47
N LEU A 36 -9.30 -2.63 -7.01
CA LEU A 36 -9.82 -2.23 -8.32
C LEU A 36 -10.37 -0.80 -8.31
N ALA A 37 -11.00 -0.37 -7.22
CA ALA A 37 -11.44 1.01 -7.02
C ALA A 37 -10.24 1.95 -6.92
N LEU A 38 -9.15 1.54 -6.28
CA LEU A 38 -7.92 2.33 -6.21
C LEU A 38 -7.30 2.51 -7.60
N VAL A 39 -7.20 1.44 -8.40
CA VAL A 39 -6.71 1.50 -9.79
C VAL A 39 -7.61 2.40 -10.64
N THR A 40 -8.93 2.22 -10.54
CA THR A 40 -9.92 3.03 -11.27
C THR A 40 -9.83 4.51 -10.86
N ARG A 41 -9.65 4.81 -9.57
CA ARG A 41 -9.45 6.18 -9.07
C ARG A 41 -8.20 6.82 -9.66
N LEU A 42 -7.09 6.09 -9.75
CA LEU A 42 -5.86 6.61 -10.35
C LEU A 42 -6.03 6.93 -11.83
N ASP A 43 -6.75 6.09 -12.58
CA ASP A 43 -6.98 6.33 -14.00
C ASP A 43 -7.89 7.54 -14.24
N ILE A 44 -8.93 7.71 -13.41
CA ILE A 44 -9.78 8.91 -13.45
C ILE A 44 -8.98 10.17 -13.11
N ILE A 45 -8.10 10.12 -12.10
CA ILE A 45 -7.23 11.26 -11.73
C ILE A 45 -6.28 11.62 -12.88
N LYS A 46 -5.65 10.61 -13.52
CA LYS A 46 -4.78 10.84 -14.69
C LYS A 46 -5.56 11.46 -15.85
N LEU A 47 -6.76 10.96 -16.14
CA LEU A 47 -7.61 11.50 -17.20
C LEU A 47 -7.99 12.97 -16.90
N PHE A 48 -8.34 13.26 -15.66
CA PHE A 48 -8.66 14.63 -15.23
C PHE A 48 -7.46 15.58 -15.43
N ILE A 49 -6.25 15.16 -15.03
CA ILE A 49 -5.02 15.95 -15.21
C ILE A 49 -4.73 16.14 -16.70
N ALA A 50 -4.87 15.09 -17.52
CA ALA A 50 -4.65 15.18 -18.96
C ALA A 50 -5.62 16.17 -19.65
N LEU A 51 -6.89 16.18 -19.23
CA LEU A 51 -7.88 17.14 -19.72
C LEU A 51 -7.57 18.56 -19.26
N ALA A 52 -7.16 18.75 -18.01
CA ALA A 52 -6.75 20.05 -17.50
C ALA A 52 -5.54 20.59 -18.27
N ALA A 53 -4.53 19.75 -18.54
CA ALA A 53 -3.36 20.10 -19.35
C ALA A 53 -3.75 20.46 -20.79
N GLN A 54 -4.61 19.67 -21.45
CA GLN A 54 -5.10 19.96 -22.80
C GLN A 54 -5.83 21.32 -22.87
N LYS A 55 -6.54 21.69 -21.81
CA LYS A 55 -7.32 22.94 -21.74
C LYS A 55 -6.54 24.11 -21.16
N ASN A 56 -5.21 23.97 -20.96
CA ASN A 56 -4.35 24.95 -20.28
C ASN A 56 -4.96 25.45 -18.96
N LYS A 57 -5.54 24.53 -18.19
CA LYS A 57 -6.11 24.82 -16.87
C LYS A 57 -5.10 24.51 -15.77
N ILE A 58 -5.06 25.38 -14.78
CA ILE A 58 -4.24 25.20 -13.58
C ILE A 58 -4.99 24.26 -12.63
N VAL A 59 -4.32 23.22 -12.17
CA VAL A 59 -4.84 22.28 -11.16
C VAL A 59 -4.23 22.64 -9.81
N TYR A 60 -5.07 22.80 -8.79
CA TYR A 60 -4.64 23.04 -7.42
C TYR A 60 -4.90 21.79 -6.59
N GLN A 61 -3.91 21.37 -5.81
CA GLN A 61 -4.06 20.30 -4.83
C GLN A 61 -4.28 20.93 -3.45
N LEU A 62 -5.43 20.63 -2.85
CA LEU A 62 -5.74 21.03 -1.48
C LEU A 62 -5.43 19.86 -0.57
N ASP A 63 -4.40 20.01 0.26
CA ASP A 63 -4.10 19.06 1.33
C ASP A 63 -5.04 19.34 2.50
N VAL A 64 -6.08 18.52 2.63
CA VAL A 64 -7.04 18.63 3.72
C VAL A 64 -6.56 17.75 4.86
N LYS A 65 -5.97 18.37 5.88
CA LYS A 65 -5.74 17.69 7.16
C LYS A 65 -7.06 17.53 7.89
N SER A 66 -7.39 16.29 8.18
CA SER A 66 -8.54 15.86 8.96
C SER A 66 -8.08 15.73 10.41
N ASP A 67 -8.46 16.69 11.28
CA ASP A 67 -8.16 16.66 12.72
C ASP A 67 -9.11 15.72 13.50
N PHE A 68 -9.56 14.64 12.86
CA PHE A 68 -10.42 13.61 13.46
C PHE A 68 -9.61 12.61 14.29
#